data_AF-A0A816ESJ2-F1
#
_entry.id   AF-A0A816ESJ2-F1
#
_cell.length_a   1.000
_cell.length_b   1.000
_cell.length_c   1.000
_cell.angle_alpha   90.00
_cell.angle_beta   90.00
_cell.angle_gamma   90.00
#
_symmetry.space_group_name_H-M   'P 1'
#
loop_
_entity.id
_entity.type
_entity.pdbx_description
1 polymer ?
#
loop_
_entity_poly.entity_id
_entity_poly.type
_entity_poly.pdbx_seq_one_letter_code
_entity_poly.pdbx_strand_id
1 'polypeptide(L)'
;MVISPSKYIGIISGNYGDQVKLEFFRLVNNGHVLVIPAANSLYYDQTGGCEDAIALHIGMYHRAIVISNDTFKPKIGEEHEFIPDTILQITETKISDTEISLTFTAPSDSTQTGPNILNYIIDRVLVRNTSTDPICTSSSIECHIPEILKRHRVYNLNKHLDRCDRVVYDHYSKLEKYSQQINSFTRQMEKTSTNETELIETLNARKEQVIESREEYKDKIAPLLEQNKKFREEIVQQLTVLGNIDCLKPVSIRSGLPYYVFGSENSLDTDILVLLKDYQKPSTYTECQKLMNKFIYEFQDLDCFSNDKSININLAVLTDGIITWVLKGIPDETNNSVLSTYHLHTQNHPLEIQRLVSRDLEKKIIRATRAILSQLTKSEQRHNVKNALKANKLYLRLDALKPICFQELNFKQSEKDLIEIVKLIAFQLGQTMALINENRELYTKTQVAEYDSRLRQYLMREPTCNLEMLTQIKNEYVAMIEHMFVQLPELRMKEEVLVTD
;
A
#
# COMPACT_ATOMS: atom_id res chain seq x y z
N MET A 1 -15.04 11.92 -31.94
CA MET A 1 -16.10 11.37 -32.82
C MET A 1 -16.22 9.87 -32.55
N VAL A 2 -17.42 9.35 -32.35
CA VAL A 2 -17.66 7.91 -32.12
C VAL A 2 -18.38 7.34 -33.33
N ILE A 3 -17.85 6.29 -33.95
CA ILE A 3 -18.42 5.65 -35.13
C ILE A 3 -19.02 4.29 -34.72
N SER A 4 -20.33 4.15 -34.90
CA SER A 4 -21.08 2.90 -34.72
C SER A 4 -21.55 2.36 -36.08
N PRO A 5 -21.76 1.04 -36.25
CA PRO A 5 -22.21 0.42 -37.50
C PRO A 5 -23.46 1.05 -38.16
N SER A 6 -24.29 1.78 -37.40
CA SER A 6 -25.56 2.35 -37.87
C SER A 6 -25.64 3.88 -37.84
N LYS A 7 -24.72 4.59 -37.16
CA LYS A 7 -24.71 6.06 -37.02
C LYS A 7 -23.32 6.63 -36.71
N TYR A 8 -23.07 7.85 -37.16
CA TYR A 8 -21.95 8.70 -36.72
C TYR A 8 -22.40 9.55 -35.53
N ILE A 9 -21.59 9.63 -34.46
CA ILE A 9 -21.84 10.50 -33.32
C ILE A 9 -20.63 11.44 -33.14
N GLY A 10 -20.78 12.69 -33.55
CA GLY A 10 -19.86 13.77 -33.19
C GLY A 10 -20.09 14.22 -31.75
N ILE A 11 -19.01 14.41 -30.99
CA ILE A 11 -19.01 15.14 -29.71
C ILE A 11 -18.11 16.35 -29.93
N ILE A 12 -18.62 17.54 -29.69
CA ILE A 12 -17.95 18.81 -29.99
C ILE A 12 -18.09 19.72 -28.76
N SER A 13 -16.98 20.26 -28.27
CA SER A 13 -16.93 21.25 -27.19
C SER A 13 -16.10 22.47 -27.62
N GLY A 14 -16.63 23.68 -27.42
CA GLY A 14 -15.93 24.92 -27.77
C GLY A 14 -16.83 26.09 -28.18
N ASN A 15 -16.21 27.25 -28.42
CA ASN A 15 -16.88 28.47 -28.86
C ASN A 15 -16.64 28.65 -30.38
N TYR A 16 -17.70 28.63 -31.17
CA TYR A 16 -17.60 28.60 -32.65
C TYR A 16 -18.28 29.81 -33.30
N GLY A 17 -17.81 30.18 -34.50
CA GLY A 17 -18.47 31.19 -35.34
C GLY A 17 -19.86 30.73 -35.82
N ASP A 18 -20.70 31.67 -36.23
CA ASP A 18 -22.13 31.41 -36.46
C ASP A 18 -22.43 30.44 -37.62
N GLN A 19 -21.57 30.37 -38.64
CA GLN A 19 -21.67 29.36 -39.71
C GLN A 19 -21.44 27.93 -39.20
N VAL A 20 -20.46 27.75 -38.30
CA VAL A 20 -20.18 26.44 -37.69
C VAL A 20 -21.33 26.02 -36.77
N LYS A 21 -21.94 26.98 -36.06
CA LYS A 21 -23.15 26.72 -35.26
C LYS A 21 -24.33 26.27 -36.14
N LEU A 22 -24.52 26.87 -37.31
CA LEU A 22 -25.63 26.52 -38.20
C LEU A 22 -25.49 25.09 -38.74
N GLU A 23 -24.30 24.71 -39.20
CA GLU A 23 -24.05 23.34 -39.66
C GLU A 23 -24.08 22.34 -38.49
N PHE A 24 -23.67 22.76 -37.30
CA PHE A 24 -23.82 21.98 -36.08
C PHE A 24 -25.28 21.67 -35.76
N PHE A 25 -26.17 22.68 -35.78
CA PHE A 25 -27.60 22.45 -35.58
C PHE A 25 -28.20 21.49 -36.61
N ARG A 26 -27.74 21.57 -37.86
CA ARG A 26 -28.14 20.62 -38.91
C ARG A 26 -27.70 19.19 -38.58
N LEU A 27 -26.46 18.99 -38.14
CA LEU A 27 -25.95 17.68 -37.74
C LEU A 27 -26.64 17.12 -36.50
N VAL A 28 -26.98 17.97 -35.52
CA VAL A 28 -27.77 17.59 -34.34
C VAL A 28 -29.19 17.17 -34.74
N ASN A 29 -29.87 17.97 -35.58
CA ASN A 29 -31.24 17.67 -36.03
C ASN A 29 -31.31 16.39 -36.87
N ASN A 30 -30.22 16.03 -37.57
CA ASN A 30 -30.11 14.78 -38.31
C ASN A 30 -29.70 13.58 -37.43
N GLY A 31 -29.45 13.80 -36.13
CA GLY A 31 -29.05 12.76 -35.19
C GLY A 31 -27.62 12.25 -35.37
N HIS A 32 -26.75 13.05 -36.00
CA HIS A 32 -25.32 12.74 -36.21
C HIS A 32 -24.41 13.30 -35.10
N VAL A 33 -24.94 14.15 -34.24
CA VAL A 33 -24.19 14.79 -33.15
C VAL A 33 -25.01 14.66 -31.87
N LEU A 34 -24.37 14.12 -30.83
CA LEU A 34 -24.94 14.09 -29.49
C LEU A 34 -24.47 15.36 -28.76
N VAL A 35 -25.41 16.20 -28.37
CA VAL A 35 -25.10 17.37 -27.54
C VAL A 35 -24.99 16.91 -26.10
N ILE A 36 -23.78 16.97 -25.56
CA ILE A 36 -23.55 16.74 -24.13
C ILE A 36 -23.74 18.09 -23.44
N PRO A 37 -24.77 18.25 -22.59
CA PRO A 37 -24.96 19.50 -21.88
C PRO A 37 -23.75 19.74 -20.98
N ALA A 38 -23.05 20.86 -21.19
CA ALA A 38 -22.13 21.38 -20.20
C ALA A 38 -22.97 21.72 -18.96
N ALA A 39 -22.84 20.93 -17.90
CA ALA A 39 -23.57 21.21 -16.67
C ALA A 39 -23.05 22.53 -16.10
N ASN A 40 -23.84 23.60 -16.22
CA ASN A 40 -23.73 24.79 -15.39
C ASN A 40 -24.21 24.42 -13.99
N SER A 41 -23.39 23.69 -13.24
CA SER A 41 -23.66 23.50 -11.83
C SER A 41 -23.02 24.67 -11.08
N LEU A 42 -23.81 25.34 -10.24
CA LEU A 42 -23.40 26.42 -9.32
C LEU A 42 -22.21 26.07 -8.40
N TYR A 43 -21.73 24.82 -8.42
CA TYR A 43 -20.67 24.30 -7.55
C TYR A 43 -19.42 23.84 -8.32
N TYR A 44 -19.42 23.89 -9.66
CA TYR A 44 -18.28 23.43 -10.47
C TYR A 44 -18.00 24.43 -11.59
N ASP A 45 -16.94 25.23 -11.41
CA ASP A 45 -16.47 26.17 -12.43
C ASP A 45 -15.77 25.48 -13.62
N GLN A 46 -15.62 24.15 -13.60
CA GLN A 46 -15.00 23.39 -14.70
C GLN A 46 -15.64 22.00 -14.84
N THR A 47 -16.74 21.91 -15.59
CA THR A 47 -17.28 20.63 -16.10
C THR A 47 -16.66 20.21 -17.44
N GLY A 48 -15.56 20.86 -17.86
CA GLY A 48 -14.74 20.40 -18.98
C GLY A 48 -14.13 19.02 -18.67
N GLY A 49 -14.32 18.07 -19.58
CA GLY A 49 -13.71 16.73 -19.52
C GLY A 49 -14.69 15.57 -19.33
N CYS A 50 -16.00 15.80 -19.21
CA CYS A 50 -17.01 14.73 -19.22
C CYS A 50 -17.23 14.15 -20.63
N GLU A 51 -16.93 14.93 -21.66
CA GLU A 51 -17.02 14.56 -23.07
C GLU A 51 -16.18 13.31 -23.40
N ASP A 52 -14.95 13.24 -22.89
CA ASP A 52 -14.07 12.09 -23.14
C ASP A 52 -14.58 10.83 -22.45
N ALA A 53 -15.07 10.95 -21.22
CA ALA A 53 -15.59 9.83 -20.46
C ALA A 53 -16.84 9.27 -21.14
N ILE A 54 -17.72 10.14 -21.62
CA ILE A 54 -18.91 9.77 -22.40
C ILE A 54 -18.48 9.14 -23.74
N ALA A 55 -17.50 9.71 -24.44
CA ALA A 55 -16.99 9.17 -25.70
C ALA A 55 -16.41 7.76 -25.53
N LEU A 56 -15.58 7.55 -24.50
CA LEU A 56 -15.00 6.24 -24.17
C LEU A 56 -16.08 5.24 -23.75
N HIS A 57 -17.05 5.66 -22.92
CA HIS A 57 -18.12 4.78 -22.47
C HIS A 57 -19.04 4.34 -23.61
N ILE A 58 -19.41 5.27 -24.51
CA ILE A 58 -20.17 4.93 -25.72
C ILE A 58 -19.34 3.99 -26.61
N GLY A 59 -18.05 4.30 -26.80
CA GLY A 59 -17.11 3.44 -27.51
C GLY A 59 -17.09 2.00 -26.99
N MET A 60 -17.01 1.84 -25.67
CA MET A 60 -17.01 0.52 -25.03
C MET A 60 -18.35 -0.19 -25.13
N TYR A 61 -19.41 0.45 -24.63
CA TYR A 61 -20.71 -0.19 -24.47
C TYR A 61 -21.31 -0.61 -25.81
N HIS A 62 -21.09 0.21 -26.84
CA HIS A 62 -21.58 -0.05 -28.20
C HIS A 62 -20.53 -0.70 -29.10
N ARG A 63 -19.36 -1.07 -28.57
CA ARG A 63 -18.22 -1.58 -29.37
C ARG A 63 -17.93 -0.68 -30.57
N ALA A 64 -18.04 0.62 -30.36
CA ALA A 64 -17.89 1.65 -31.37
C ALA A 64 -16.45 2.16 -31.43
N ILE A 65 -16.05 2.66 -32.60
CA ILE A 65 -14.72 3.22 -32.81
C ILE A 65 -14.69 4.63 -32.24
N VAL A 66 -13.76 4.90 -31.32
CA VAL A 66 -13.57 6.26 -30.79
C VAL A 66 -12.44 6.92 -31.56
N ILE A 67 -12.77 7.94 -32.34
CA ILE A 67 -11.82 8.78 -33.07
C ILE A 67 -11.57 10.06 -32.28
N SER A 68 -10.32 10.28 -31.88
CA SER A 68 -9.90 11.47 -31.14
C SER A 68 -8.46 11.85 -31.48
N ASN A 69 -8.14 13.14 -31.39
CA ASN A 69 -6.73 13.59 -31.32
C ASN A 69 -6.16 13.32 -29.92
N ASP A 70 -7.01 13.24 -28.90
CA ASP A 70 -6.59 12.93 -27.54
C ASP A 70 -6.30 11.43 -27.41
N THR A 71 -5.20 11.14 -26.73
CA THR A 71 -4.77 9.78 -26.38
C THR A 71 -5.54 9.23 -25.17
N PHE A 72 -6.26 10.07 -24.45
CA PHE A 72 -6.94 9.77 -23.18
C PHE A 72 -6.01 9.16 -22.10
N LYS A 73 -4.68 9.31 -22.24
CA LYS A 73 -3.65 8.69 -21.37
C LYS A 73 -3.89 8.84 -19.86
N PRO A 74 -4.30 10.00 -19.32
CA PRO A 74 -4.57 10.13 -17.88
C PRO A 74 -5.81 9.36 -17.41
N LYS A 75 -6.75 9.09 -18.31
CA LYS A 75 -8.02 8.38 -18.01
C LYS A 75 -7.86 6.86 -18.19
N ILE A 76 -6.92 6.44 -19.03
CA ILE A 76 -6.61 5.03 -19.32
C ILE A 76 -5.71 4.38 -18.24
N GLY A 77 -4.80 5.13 -17.62
CA GLY A 77 -3.80 4.59 -16.69
C GLY A 77 -4.31 4.24 -15.28
N GLU A 78 -5.46 4.76 -14.86
CA GLU A 78 -6.06 4.48 -13.54
C GLU A 78 -7.18 3.41 -13.61
N GLU A 79 -7.66 3.10 -14.80
CA GLU A 79 -8.79 2.19 -15.05
C GLU A 79 -8.46 1.24 -16.22
N HIS A 80 -7.62 0.23 -15.96
CA HIS A 80 -7.25 -0.78 -16.96
C HIS A 80 -8.44 -1.62 -17.49
N GLU A 81 -9.62 -1.54 -16.88
CA GLU A 81 -10.84 -2.22 -17.34
C GLU A 81 -11.62 -1.45 -18.42
N PHE A 82 -11.28 -0.18 -18.69
CA PHE A 82 -12.12 0.71 -19.50
C PHE A 82 -11.46 1.27 -20.77
N ILE A 83 -10.73 0.41 -21.50
CA ILE A 83 -10.18 0.77 -22.81
C ILE A 83 -11.07 0.15 -23.89
N PRO A 84 -11.79 0.94 -24.72
CA PRO A 84 -12.38 0.40 -25.93
C PRO A 84 -11.27 -0.25 -26.77
N ASP A 85 -11.50 -1.48 -27.25
CA ASP A 85 -10.55 -2.22 -28.12
C ASP A 85 -10.13 -1.45 -29.38
N THR A 86 -10.75 -0.30 -29.65
CA THR A 86 -10.76 0.39 -30.93
C THR A 86 -10.75 1.92 -30.78
N ILE A 87 -9.76 2.48 -30.08
CA ILE A 87 -9.46 3.91 -30.17
C ILE A 87 -8.61 4.15 -31.42
N LEU A 88 -8.99 5.11 -32.25
CA LEU A 88 -8.19 5.58 -33.38
C LEU A 88 -7.68 6.98 -33.08
N GLN A 89 -6.35 7.11 -32.99
CA GLN A 89 -5.72 8.40 -32.82
C GLN A 89 -5.47 9.03 -34.18
N ILE A 90 -5.99 10.23 -34.41
CA ILE A 90 -5.63 11.02 -35.59
C ILE A 90 -4.21 11.56 -35.38
N THR A 91 -3.31 11.28 -36.32
CA THR A 91 -1.91 11.72 -36.27
C THR A 91 -1.61 12.87 -37.23
N GLU A 92 -2.44 13.05 -38.26
CA GLU A 92 -2.27 14.12 -39.23
C GLU A 92 -3.63 14.54 -39.80
N THR A 93 -3.82 15.85 -39.96
CA THR A 93 -4.99 16.44 -40.62
C THR A 93 -4.48 17.32 -41.75
N LYS A 94 -4.82 16.99 -43.00
CA LYS A 94 -4.56 17.83 -44.17
C LYS A 94 -5.88 18.39 -44.66
N ILE A 95 -5.93 19.71 -44.81
CA ILE A 95 -7.12 20.42 -45.30
C ILE A 95 -6.73 21.07 -46.62
N SER A 96 -7.46 20.76 -47.67
CA SER A 96 -7.44 21.47 -48.95
C SER A 96 -8.77 22.19 -49.16
N ASP A 97 -8.86 22.96 -50.24
CA ASP A 97 -10.10 23.67 -50.60
C ASP A 97 -11.28 22.72 -50.90
N THR A 98 -11.00 21.44 -51.14
CA THR A 98 -12.02 20.45 -51.54
C THR A 98 -12.05 19.20 -50.67
N GLU A 99 -11.09 18.99 -49.77
CA GLU A 99 -10.95 17.72 -49.05
C GLU A 99 -10.31 17.89 -47.68
N ILE A 100 -10.77 17.09 -46.71
CA ILE A 100 -10.11 16.89 -45.42
C ILE A 100 -9.60 15.44 -45.39
N SER A 101 -8.28 15.27 -45.37
CA SER A 101 -7.61 13.98 -45.24
C SER A 101 -7.14 13.78 -43.80
N LEU A 102 -7.53 12.66 -43.19
CA LEU A 102 -7.12 12.26 -41.84
C LEU A 102 -6.24 11.01 -41.89
N THR A 103 -5.10 11.06 -41.21
CA THR A 103 -4.24 9.89 -41.00
C THR A 103 -4.41 9.38 -39.57
N PHE A 104 -4.49 8.06 -39.38
CA PHE A 104 -4.74 7.45 -38.07
C PHE A 104 -3.60 6.51 -37.64
N THR A 105 -3.50 6.28 -36.34
CA THR A 105 -2.73 5.19 -35.71
C THR A 105 -3.60 4.40 -34.74
N ALA A 106 -3.33 3.10 -34.63
CA ALA A 106 -3.94 2.22 -33.64
C ALA A 106 -3.05 2.13 -32.38
N PRO A 107 -3.59 2.27 -31.16
CA PRO A 107 -2.82 2.15 -29.92
C PRO A 107 -2.15 0.78 -29.76
N SER A 108 -2.74 -0.26 -30.32
CA SER A 108 -2.24 -1.65 -30.24
C SER A 108 -1.10 -1.95 -31.23
N ASP A 109 -0.89 -1.11 -32.24
CA ASP A 109 0.19 -1.26 -33.22
C ASP A 109 0.55 0.11 -33.81
N SER A 110 1.47 0.81 -33.14
CA SER A 110 1.94 2.14 -33.56
C SER A 110 2.73 2.14 -34.86
N THR A 111 3.08 0.95 -35.39
CA THR A 111 3.83 0.82 -36.64
C THR A 111 2.94 0.84 -37.87
N GLN A 112 1.64 0.55 -37.70
CA GLN A 112 0.65 0.76 -38.75
C GLN A 112 0.19 2.21 -38.72
N THR A 113 0.54 2.95 -39.78
CA THR A 113 0.04 4.30 -40.07
C THR A 113 -0.60 4.31 -41.46
N GLY A 114 -1.68 5.07 -41.65
CA GLY A 114 -2.25 5.32 -42.96
C GLY A 114 -3.78 5.27 -43.05
N PRO A 115 -4.36 5.76 -44.15
CA PRO A 115 -5.82 5.87 -44.33
C PRO A 115 -6.54 4.51 -44.35
N ASN A 116 -5.84 3.43 -44.71
CA ASN A 116 -6.41 2.07 -44.79
C ASN A 116 -6.71 1.43 -43.43
N ILE A 117 -6.15 1.97 -42.33
CA ILE A 117 -6.36 1.46 -40.97
C ILE A 117 -7.82 1.63 -40.55
N LEU A 118 -8.45 2.75 -40.93
CA LEU A 118 -9.84 3.00 -40.63
C LEU A 118 -10.73 1.92 -41.27
N ASN A 119 -10.50 1.59 -42.54
CA ASN A 119 -11.24 0.54 -43.24
C ASN A 119 -11.00 -0.84 -42.62
N TYR A 120 -9.74 -1.19 -42.32
CA TYR A 120 -9.40 -2.46 -41.66
C TYR A 120 -10.09 -2.63 -40.30
N ILE A 121 -10.16 -1.55 -39.52
CA ILE A 121 -10.80 -1.55 -38.22
C ILE A 121 -12.33 -1.60 -38.35
N ILE A 122 -12.90 -0.83 -39.28
CA ILE A 122 -14.34 -0.87 -39.59
C ILE A 122 -14.73 -2.30 -39.98
N ASP A 123 -13.97 -2.96 -40.85
CA ASP A 123 -14.22 -4.34 -41.25
C ASP A 123 -14.19 -5.29 -40.04
N ARG A 124 -13.22 -5.13 -39.12
CA ARG A 124 -13.14 -5.93 -37.90
C ARG A 124 -14.33 -5.73 -36.96
N VAL A 125 -14.79 -4.49 -36.79
CA VAL A 125 -15.93 -4.15 -35.93
C VAL A 125 -17.24 -4.64 -36.56
N LEU A 126 -17.41 -4.46 -37.88
CA LEU A 126 -18.59 -4.92 -38.62
C LEU A 126 -18.70 -6.44 -38.67
N VAL A 127 -17.59 -7.16 -38.90
CA VAL A 127 -17.58 -8.64 -38.95
C VAL A 127 -17.94 -9.26 -37.60
N ARG A 128 -17.58 -8.64 -36.48
CA ARG A 128 -17.90 -9.13 -35.13
C ARG A 128 -19.34 -8.89 -34.68
N ASN A 129 -20.06 -7.94 -35.30
CA ASN A 129 -21.41 -7.54 -34.89
C ASN A 129 -22.53 -8.10 -35.77
N THR A 130 -22.30 -9.23 -36.45
CA THR A 130 -23.30 -9.87 -37.32
C THR A 130 -24.42 -10.61 -36.57
N SER A 131 -24.34 -10.75 -35.24
CA SER A 131 -25.49 -11.15 -34.42
C SER A 131 -26.40 -9.94 -34.21
N THR A 132 -27.64 -10.06 -34.67
CA THR A 132 -28.71 -9.05 -34.66
C THR A 132 -29.13 -8.62 -33.25
N ASP A 133 -28.25 -7.96 -32.50
CA ASP A 133 -28.70 -7.14 -31.38
C ASP A 133 -29.38 -5.88 -31.96
N PRO A 134 -30.52 -5.45 -31.40
CA PRO A 134 -31.29 -4.35 -31.93
C PRO A 134 -30.42 -3.11 -32.06
N ILE A 135 -30.39 -2.58 -33.29
CA ILE A 135 -29.71 -1.36 -33.70
C ILE A 135 -29.89 -0.30 -32.62
N CYS A 136 -28.78 0.16 -32.03
CA CYS A 136 -28.77 1.27 -31.08
C CYS A 136 -29.38 2.52 -31.71
N THR A 137 -30.63 2.79 -31.37
CA THR A 137 -31.29 4.06 -31.67
C THR A 137 -30.72 5.15 -30.75
N SER A 138 -30.82 6.43 -31.14
CA SER A 138 -30.42 7.54 -30.26
C SER A 138 -31.10 7.46 -28.89
N SER A 139 -32.35 6.97 -28.85
CA SER A 139 -33.10 6.73 -27.62
C SER A 139 -32.45 5.70 -26.68
N SER A 140 -31.72 4.70 -27.19
CA SER A 140 -30.99 3.72 -26.37
C SER A 140 -29.72 4.29 -25.75
N ILE A 141 -29.05 5.23 -26.42
CA ILE A 141 -27.89 5.93 -25.86
C ILE A 141 -28.36 6.95 -24.82
N GLU A 142 -29.41 7.71 -25.16
CA GLU A 142 -30.02 8.70 -24.28
C GLU A 142 -30.52 8.08 -22.96
N CYS A 143 -31.01 6.83 -22.96
CA CYS A 143 -31.42 6.17 -21.72
C CYS A 143 -30.22 5.77 -20.82
N HIS A 144 -29.00 5.68 -21.35
CA HIS A 144 -27.79 5.42 -20.57
C HIS A 144 -27.08 6.69 -20.08
N ILE A 145 -27.34 7.85 -20.69
CA ILE A 145 -26.71 9.13 -20.30
C ILE A 145 -26.86 9.43 -18.79
N PRO A 146 -28.03 9.28 -18.15
CA PRO A 146 -28.17 9.53 -16.71
C PRO A 146 -27.26 8.65 -15.86
N GLU A 147 -27.11 7.37 -16.22
CA GLU A 147 -26.24 6.41 -15.51
C GLU A 147 -24.76 6.72 -15.73
N ILE A 148 -24.37 7.12 -16.95
CA ILE A 148 -22.99 7.55 -17.25
C ILE A 148 -22.64 8.81 -16.47
N LEU A 149 -23.53 9.81 -16.46
CA LEU A 149 -23.35 11.05 -15.69
C LEU A 149 -23.27 10.77 -14.18
N LYS A 150 -24.09 9.83 -13.68
CA LYS A 150 -24.02 9.36 -12.29
C LYS A 150 -22.66 8.75 -11.97
N ARG A 151 -22.15 7.83 -12.80
CA ARG A 151 -20.82 7.21 -12.63
C ARG A 151 -19.70 8.22 -12.72
N HIS A 152 -19.76 9.13 -13.68
CA HIS A 152 -18.77 10.20 -13.83
C HIS A 152 -18.75 11.15 -12.63
N ARG A 153 -19.93 11.46 -12.06
CA ARG A 153 -20.04 12.23 -10.81
C ARG A 153 -19.39 11.49 -9.64
N VAL A 154 -19.64 10.19 -9.49
CA VAL A 154 -18.99 9.34 -8.47
C VAL A 154 -17.47 9.34 -8.65
N TYR A 155 -16.98 9.17 -9.87
CA TYR A 155 -15.55 9.23 -10.21
C TYR A 155 -14.92 10.57 -9.82
N ASN A 156 -15.54 11.70 -10.19
CA ASN A 156 -15.02 13.03 -9.86
C ASN A 156 -15.00 13.28 -8.35
N LEU A 157 -16.00 12.80 -7.62
CA LEU A 157 -16.03 12.85 -6.15
C LEU A 157 -14.89 12.01 -5.55
N ASN A 158 -14.67 10.79 -6.04
CA ASN A 158 -13.54 9.94 -5.61
C ASN A 158 -12.18 10.56 -5.93
N LYS A 159 -12.02 11.17 -7.11
CA LYS A 159 -10.80 11.89 -7.48
C LYS A 159 -10.55 13.11 -6.58
N HIS A 160 -11.61 13.80 -6.15
CA HIS A 160 -11.50 14.87 -5.17
C HIS A 160 -11.06 14.35 -3.81
N LEU A 161 -11.66 13.24 -3.35
CA LEU A 161 -11.22 12.57 -2.13
C LEU A 161 -9.74 12.20 -2.20
N ASP A 162 -9.27 11.60 -3.29
CA ASP A 162 -7.86 11.22 -3.43
C ASP A 162 -6.91 12.43 -3.46
N ARG A 163 -7.31 13.56 -4.05
CA ARG A 163 -6.55 14.82 -3.96
C ARG A 163 -6.50 15.35 -2.53
N CYS A 164 -7.62 15.31 -1.83
CA CYS A 164 -7.70 15.67 -0.41
C CYS A 164 -6.76 14.79 0.43
N ASP A 165 -6.72 13.49 0.16
CA ASP A 165 -5.86 12.53 0.86
C ASP A 165 -4.38 12.79 0.58
N ARG A 166 -4.02 13.12 -0.66
CA ARG A 166 -2.65 13.48 -1.02
C ARG A 166 -2.14 14.71 -0.27
N VAL A 167 -2.96 15.75 -0.14
CA VAL A 167 -2.60 16.95 0.63
C VAL A 167 -2.35 16.59 2.10
N VAL A 168 -3.24 15.80 2.70
CA VAL A 168 -3.08 15.32 4.08
C VAL A 168 -1.81 14.48 4.24
N TYR A 169 -1.57 13.57 3.32
CA TYR A 169 -0.37 12.73 3.30
C TYR A 169 0.92 13.55 3.23
N ASP A 170 0.96 14.60 2.39
CA ASP A 170 2.12 15.48 2.27
C ASP A 170 2.41 16.22 3.58
N HIS A 171 1.37 16.64 4.30
CA HIS A 171 1.49 17.23 5.63
C HIS A 171 2.06 16.25 6.65
N TYR A 172 1.56 15.01 6.71
CA TYR A 172 2.08 13.98 7.60
C TYR A 172 3.51 13.56 7.27
N SER A 173 3.83 13.42 5.98
CA SER A 173 5.19 13.16 5.50
C SER A 173 6.16 14.23 5.99
N LYS A 174 5.73 15.49 6.04
CA LYS A 174 6.53 16.59 6.61
C LYS A 174 6.67 16.49 8.14
N LEU A 175 5.59 16.15 8.86
CA LEU A 175 5.67 15.89 10.31
C LEU A 175 6.62 14.74 10.66
N GLU A 176 6.61 13.67 9.86
CA GLU A 176 7.51 12.53 10.04
C GLU A 176 8.97 12.93 9.81
N LYS A 177 9.26 13.80 8.82
CA LYS A 177 10.61 14.37 8.64
C LYS A 177 11.08 15.15 9.87
N TYR A 178 10.21 15.93 10.52
CA TYR A 178 10.56 16.59 11.78
C TYR A 178 10.86 15.58 12.89
N SER A 179 10.04 14.54 13.06
CA SER A 179 10.29 13.46 14.02
C SER A 179 11.65 12.77 13.78
N GLN A 180 12.00 12.52 12.52
CA GLN A 180 13.29 11.93 12.14
C GLN A 180 14.47 12.87 12.47
N GLN A 181 14.32 14.19 12.25
CA GLN A 181 15.33 15.18 12.64
C GLN A 181 15.53 15.22 14.16
N ILE A 182 14.46 15.24 14.94
CA ILE A 182 14.50 15.22 16.42
C ILE A 182 15.23 13.97 16.92
N ASN A 183 14.92 12.81 16.35
CA ASN A 183 15.59 11.55 16.67
C ASN A 183 17.07 11.58 16.28
N SER A 184 17.42 12.20 15.15
CA SER A 184 18.81 12.37 14.72
C SER A 184 19.59 13.23 15.71
N PHE A 185 19.05 14.37 16.17
CA PHE A 185 19.69 15.21 17.18
C PHE A 185 19.87 14.48 18.50
N THR A 186 18.84 13.75 18.97
CA THR A 186 18.92 12.95 20.19
C THR A 186 20.07 11.93 20.13
N ARG A 187 20.20 11.21 19.01
CA ARG A 187 21.31 10.26 18.79
C ARG A 187 22.68 10.93 18.64
N GLN A 188 22.74 12.18 18.19
CA GLN A 188 24.00 12.93 18.12
C GLN A 188 24.45 13.31 19.53
N MET A 189 23.54 13.84 20.35
CA MET A 189 23.82 14.19 21.74
C MET A 189 24.24 12.97 22.58
N GLU A 190 23.60 11.81 22.39
CA GLU A 190 24.00 10.56 23.05
C GLU A 190 25.42 10.08 22.71
N LYS A 191 25.96 10.51 21.56
CA LYS A 191 27.32 10.15 21.11
C LYS A 191 28.38 11.17 21.49
N THR A 192 27.96 12.42 21.70
CA THR A 192 28.85 13.52 22.07
C THR A 192 29.41 13.30 23.48
N SER A 193 30.72 13.50 23.64
CA SER A 193 31.38 13.36 24.95
C SER A 193 30.83 14.39 25.94
N THR A 194 30.77 14.03 27.22
CA THR A 194 30.34 14.94 28.30
C THR A 194 31.20 16.20 28.42
N ASN A 195 32.39 16.21 27.81
CA ASN A 195 33.30 17.36 27.82
C ASN A 195 33.01 18.37 26.69
N GLU A 196 32.07 18.08 25.77
CA GLU A 196 31.69 18.94 24.65
C GLU A 196 30.39 19.70 24.93
N THR A 197 30.33 20.39 26.08
CA THR A 197 29.13 21.09 26.57
C THR A 197 28.54 22.05 25.52
N GLU A 198 29.39 22.84 24.85
CA GLU A 198 28.95 23.80 23.82
C GLU A 198 28.26 23.11 22.62
N LEU A 199 28.76 21.94 22.21
CA LEU A 199 28.14 21.17 21.12
C LEU A 199 26.80 20.59 21.57
N ILE A 200 26.71 20.07 22.80
CA ILE A 200 25.46 19.55 23.37
C ILE A 200 24.42 20.67 23.48
N GLU A 201 24.79 21.85 23.97
CA GLU A 201 23.93 23.03 24.03
C GLU A 201 23.46 23.46 22.64
N THR A 202 24.36 23.48 21.65
CA THR A 202 24.00 23.80 20.26
C THR A 202 23.03 22.77 19.65
N LEU A 203 23.25 21.47 19.90
CA LEU A 203 22.36 20.40 19.43
C LEU A 203 20.99 20.47 20.10
N ASN A 204 20.94 20.75 21.41
CA ASN A 204 19.69 20.96 22.14
C ASN A 204 18.92 22.16 21.60
N ALA A 205 19.58 23.31 21.40
CA ALA A 205 18.93 24.50 20.84
C ALA A 205 18.33 24.24 19.45
N ARG A 206 19.04 23.51 18.57
CA ARG A 206 18.52 23.09 17.27
C ARG A 206 17.37 22.10 17.39
N LYS A 207 17.42 21.16 18.34
CA LYS A 207 16.35 20.21 18.60
C LYS A 207 15.07 20.93 19.05
N GLU A 208 15.18 21.88 19.98
CA GLU A 208 14.06 22.69 20.45
C GLU A 208 13.44 23.52 19.31
N GLN A 209 14.27 24.15 18.45
CA GLN A 209 13.78 24.87 17.27
C GLN A 209 12.97 23.96 16.32
N VAL A 210 13.40 22.71 16.14
CA VAL A 210 12.67 21.73 15.31
C VAL A 210 11.39 21.26 16.00
N ILE A 211 11.38 21.10 17.32
CA ILE A 211 10.16 20.78 18.09
C ILE A 211 9.15 21.92 17.95
N GLU A 212 9.57 23.17 18.14
CA GLU A 212 8.72 24.35 17.98
C GLU A 212 8.15 24.44 16.55
N SER A 213 9.01 24.27 15.54
CA SER A 213 8.58 24.24 14.13
C SER A 213 7.57 23.12 13.82
N ARG A 214 7.72 21.97 14.48
CA ARG A 214 6.82 20.82 14.33
C ARG A 214 5.46 21.11 14.96
N GLU A 215 5.42 21.65 16.17
CA GLU A 215 4.16 22.01 16.84
C GLU A 215 3.45 23.15 16.13
N GLU A 216 4.18 24.20 15.70
CA GLU A 216 3.61 25.29 14.88
C GLU A 216 3.01 24.74 13.57
N TYR A 217 3.71 23.80 12.92
CA TYR A 217 3.19 23.16 11.71
C TYR A 217 1.97 22.29 12.01
N LYS A 218 1.96 21.55 13.12
CA LYS A 218 0.84 20.72 13.57
C LYS A 218 -0.41 21.58 13.79
N ASP A 219 -0.27 22.72 14.46
CA ASP A 219 -1.37 23.66 14.70
C ASP A 219 -1.87 24.29 13.39
N LYS A 220 -0.96 24.58 12.44
CA LYS A 220 -1.33 25.07 11.11
C LYS A 220 -2.12 24.05 10.28
N ILE A 221 -1.80 22.76 10.38
CA ILE A 221 -2.48 21.72 9.60
C ILE A 221 -3.76 21.20 10.26
N ALA A 222 -3.91 21.29 11.58
CA ALA A 222 -5.10 20.84 12.30
C ALA A 222 -6.43 21.35 11.70
N PRO A 223 -6.61 22.66 11.39
CA PRO A 223 -7.83 23.14 10.76
C PRO A 223 -8.00 22.62 9.33
N LEU A 224 -6.92 22.37 8.59
CA LEU A 224 -6.98 21.79 7.25
C LEU A 224 -7.44 20.32 7.32
N LEU A 225 -6.96 19.56 8.30
CA LEU A 225 -7.39 18.19 8.54
C LEU A 225 -8.88 18.13 8.91
N GLU A 226 -9.34 19.05 9.76
CA GLU A 226 -10.76 19.14 10.13
C GLU A 226 -11.64 19.57 8.95
N GLN A 227 -11.20 20.53 8.13
CA GLN A 227 -11.90 20.90 6.89
C GLN A 227 -11.95 19.73 5.90
N ASN A 228 -10.85 18.99 5.77
CA ASN A 228 -10.78 17.80 4.93
C ASN A 228 -11.75 16.72 5.42
N LYS A 229 -11.83 16.51 6.74
CA LYS A 229 -12.78 15.59 7.38
C LYS A 229 -14.23 15.97 7.05
N LYS A 230 -14.62 17.23 7.26
CA LYS A 230 -15.97 17.72 6.93
C LYS A 230 -16.28 17.58 5.44
N PHE A 231 -15.35 17.97 4.58
CA PHE A 231 -15.50 17.84 3.14
C PHE A 231 -15.67 16.37 2.70
N ARG A 232 -14.94 15.45 3.35
CA ARG A 232 -15.11 14.01 3.13
C ARG A 232 -16.50 13.53 3.55
N GLU A 233 -16.97 13.94 4.72
CA GLU A 233 -18.31 13.60 5.21
C GLU A 233 -19.41 14.08 4.23
N GLU A 234 -19.26 15.30 3.70
CA GLU A 234 -20.16 15.84 2.66
C GLU A 234 -20.12 15.01 1.36
N ILE A 235 -18.94 14.62 0.89
CA ILE A 235 -18.81 13.77 -0.30
C ILE A 235 -19.46 12.39 -0.06
N VAL A 236 -19.21 11.77 1.09
CA VAL A 236 -19.80 10.47 1.46
C VAL A 236 -21.32 10.57 1.53
N GLN A 237 -21.85 11.66 2.08
CA GLN A 237 -23.29 11.90 2.12
C GLN A 237 -23.87 12.05 0.70
N GLN A 238 -23.21 12.79 -0.19
CA GLN A 238 -23.62 12.91 -1.60
C GLN A 238 -23.59 11.57 -2.32
N LEU A 239 -22.56 10.76 -2.09
CA LEU A 239 -22.41 9.43 -2.68
C LEU A 239 -23.50 8.46 -2.19
N THR A 240 -23.89 8.57 -0.91
CA THR A 240 -24.98 7.78 -0.30
C THR A 240 -26.33 8.09 -0.96
N VAL A 241 -26.64 9.38 -1.18
CA VAL A 241 -27.88 9.82 -1.84
C VAL A 241 -27.98 9.30 -3.28
N LEU A 242 -26.86 9.08 -3.96
CA LEU A 242 -26.84 8.51 -5.31
C LEU A 242 -27.18 7.00 -5.32
N GLY A 243 -27.49 6.36 -4.20
CA GLY A 243 -27.98 4.97 -4.16
C GLY A 243 -26.93 3.94 -4.59
N ASN A 244 -25.64 4.28 -4.53
CA ASN A 244 -24.52 3.39 -4.84
C ASN A 244 -23.89 2.83 -3.55
N ILE A 245 -24.71 2.49 -2.55
CA ILE A 245 -24.19 2.04 -1.24
C ILE A 245 -23.37 0.75 -1.36
N ASP A 246 -23.71 -0.15 -2.29
CA ASP A 246 -22.91 -1.36 -2.52
C ASP A 246 -21.55 -1.10 -3.20
N CYS A 247 -21.40 0.05 -3.88
CA CYS A 247 -20.13 0.53 -4.41
C CYS A 247 -19.35 1.36 -3.36
N LEU A 248 -20.00 1.68 -2.24
CA LEU A 248 -19.53 2.51 -1.14
C LEU A 248 -19.56 1.69 0.15
N LYS A 249 -18.88 0.54 0.16
CA LYS A 249 -18.24 0.16 1.40
C LYS A 249 -17.39 1.37 1.80
N PRO A 250 -17.48 1.87 3.05
CA PRO A 250 -16.87 3.14 3.46
C PRO A 250 -15.51 3.20 2.84
N VAL A 251 -15.07 4.27 2.21
CA VAL A 251 -13.73 4.24 1.64
C VAL A 251 -12.85 4.54 2.88
N SER A 252 -12.77 3.67 3.90
CA SER A 252 -11.79 3.71 5.00
C SER A 252 -11.34 2.36 5.61
N ILE A 253 -11.50 1.13 5.07
CA ILE A 253 -12.23 0.54 3.94
C ILE A 253 -11.89 1.19 2.55
N ARG A 254 -10.87 2.08 2.49
CA ARG A 254 -10.54 3.05 1.40
C ARG A 254 -9.95 2.41 0.15
N SER A 255 -9.33 1.26 0.36
CA SER A 255 -8.78 0.39 -0.67
C SER A 255 -9.70 -0.81 -0.97
N GLY A 256 -10.76 -1.02 -0.16
CA GLY A 256 -11.54 -2.26 -0.16
C GLY A 256 -10.73 -3.50 0.22
N LEU A 257 -9.50 -3.32 0.71
CA LEU A 257 -8.59 -4.44 0.97
C LEU A 257 -8.89 -5.09 2.31
N PRO A 258 -8.89 -6.44 2.36
CA PRO A 258 -8.95 -7.17 3.62
C PRO A 258 -7.76 -6.84 4.51
N TYR A 259 -7.98 -6.81 5.82
CA TYR A 259 -6.92 -6.75 6.82
C TYR A 259 -7.25 -7.59 8.04
N TYR A 260 -6.22 -8.00 8.76
CA TYR A 260 -6.33 -8.85 9.94
C TYR A 260 -5.57 -8.26 11.11
N VAL A 261 -6.22 -8.19 12.26
CA VAL A 261 -5.55 -7.90 13.53
C VAL A 261 -5.04 -9.21 14.10
N PHE A 262 -3.78 -9.29 14.50
CA PHE A 262 -3.18 -10.55 14.92
C PHE A 262 -2.14 -10.36 16.03
N GLY A 263 -1.59 -11.46 16.54
CA GLY A 263 -0.59 -11.45 17.60
C GLY A 263 -1.16 -11.62 19.00
N SER A 264 -0.36 -11.24 20.00
CA SER A 264 -0.66 -11.49 21.42
C SER A 264 -1.71 -10.50 21.96
N GLU A 265 -2.73 -10.98 22.65
CA GLU A 265 -3.80 -10.17 23.30
C GLU A 265 -3.24 -9.10 24.25
N ASN A 266 -2.14 -9.42 24.93
CA ASN A 266 -1.44 -8.55 25.87
C ASN A 266 -0.28 -7.76 25.24
N SER A 267 -0.29 -7.55 23.92
CA SER A 267 0.70 -6.65 23.28
C SER A 267 0.38 -5.17 23.54
N LEU A 268 1.44 -4.36 23.56
CA LEU A 268 1.34 -2.91 23.73
C LEU A 268 0.98 -2.20 22.43
N ASP A 269 1.32 -2.81 21.31
CA ASP A 269 0.97 -2.44 19.96
C ASP A 269 -0.14 -3.34 19.40
N THR A 270 -0.80 -2.84 18.35
CA THR A 270 -1.79 -3.59 17.57
C THR A 270 -1.16 -3.95 16.23
N ASP A 271 -0.84 -5.23 16.03
CA ASP A 271 -0.31 -5.73 14.76
C ASP A 271 -1.44 -5.91 13.75
N ILE A 272 -1.31 -5.26 12.59
CA ILE A 272 -2.28 -5.32 11.49
C ILE A 272 -1.58 -5.82 10.23
N LEU A 273 -2.13 -6.86 9.61
CA LEU A 273 -1.71 -7.34 8.31
C LEU A 273 -2.72 -6.88 7.24
N VAL A 274 -2.28 -6.08 6.28
CA VAL A 274 -3.10 -5.67 5.12
C VAL A 274 -2.82 -6.60 3.94
N LEU A 275 -3.88 -7.17 3.36
CA LEU A 275 -3.79 -8.03 2.18
C LEU A 275 -3.87 -7.20 0.90
N LEU A 276 -2.78 -7.23 0.13
CA LEU A 276 -2.69 -6.66 -1.21
C LEU A 276 -3.06 -7.72 -2.25
N LYS A 277 -3.63 -7.28 -3.37
CA LYS A 277 -3.62 -8.09 -4.59
C LYS A 277 -2.20 -8.14 -5.16
N ASP A 278 -1.89 -9.21 -5.90
CA ASP A 278 -0.52 -9.41 -6.42
C ASP A 278 -0.05 -8.24 -7.30
N TYR A 279 -0.93 -7.71 -8.17
CA TYR A 279 -0.65 -6.52 -9.00
C TYR A 279 -0.50 -5.21 -8.21
N GLN A 280 -0.88 -5.19 -6.91
CA GLN A 280 -0.71 -4.05 -6.01
C GLN A 280 0.57 -4.16 -5.17
N LYS A 281 1.28 -5.28 -5.25
CA LYS A 281 2.54 -5.48 -4.53
C LYS A 281 3.54 -4.42 -4.99
N PRO A 282 4.03 -3.55 -4.08
CA PRO A 282 4.97 -2.52 -4.47
C PRO A 282 6.31 -3.12 -4.92
N SER A 283 6.93 -2.46 -5.88
CA SER A 283 8.20 -2.92 -6.48
C SER A 283 9.41 -2.54 -5.62
N THR A 284 9.28 -1.49 -4.81
CA THR A 284 10.36 -0.99 -3.96
C THR A 284 9.97 -0.89 -2.50
N TYR A 285 10.98 -0.95 -1.62
CA TYR A 285 10.79 -0.71 -0.18
C TYR A 285 10.25 0.70 0.12
N THR A 286 10.67 1.71 -0.63
CA THR A 286 10.16 3.09 -0.48
C THR A 286 8.67 3.18 -0.75
N GLU A 287 8.16 2.50 -1.78
CA GLU A 287 6.72 2.42 -2.05
C GLU A 287 5.98 1.67 -0.94
N CYS A 288 6.56 0.56 -0.44
CA CYS A 288 6.02 -0.14 0.71
C CYS A 288 5.88 0.78 1.94
N GLN A 289 6.90 1.60 2.22
CA GLN A 289 6.85 2.56 3.33
C GLN A 289 5.76 3.61 3.15
N LYS A 290 5.63 4.18 1.95
CA LYS A 290 4.55 5.14 1.64
C LYS A 290 3.18 4.51 1.88
N LEU A 291 3.00 3.28 1.42
CA LEU A 291 1.74 2.54 1.56
C LEU A 291 1.43 2.18 3.02
N MET A 292 2.42 1.74 3.80
CA MET A 292 2.24 1.53 5.24
C MET A 292 1.83 2.83 5.95
N ASN A 293 2.48 3.95 5.66
CA ASN A 293 2.16 5.24 6.29
C ASN A 293 0.74 5.69 5.94
N LYS A 294 0.31 5.47 4.69
CA LYS A 294 -1.07 5.68 4.26
C LYS A 294 -2.04 4.84 5.11
N PHE A 295 -1.78 3.54 5.28
CA PHE A 295 -2.65 2.69 6.09
C PHE A 295 -2.62 3.02 7.59
N ILE A 296 -1.48 3.44 8.14
CA ILE A 296 -1.40 3.88 9.54
C ILE A 296 -2.37 5.03 9.75
N TYR A 297 -2.37 6.00 8.84
CA TYR A 297 -3.30 7.12 8.88
C TYR A 297 -4.77 6.66 8.74
N GLU A 298 -5.06 5.79 7.77
CA GLU A 298 -6.42 5.28 7.56
C GLU A 298 -6.96 4.51 8.78
N PHE A 299 -6.12 3.73 9.46
CA PHE A 299 -6.55 2.96 10.63
C PHE A 299 -6.57 3.78 11.93
N GLN A 300 -5.78 4.85 12.06
CA GLN A 300 -5.82 5.73 13.22
C GLN A 300 -7.19 6.42 13.39
N ASP A 301 -7.89 6.67 12.29
CA ASP A 301 -9.21 7.30 12.31
C ASP A 301 -10.36 6.31 12.58
N LEU A 302 -10.08 5.00 12.73
CA LEU A 302 -11.13 4.01 13.00
C LEU A 302 -11.36 3.85 14.51
N ASP A 303 -12.59 4.13 14.94
CA ASP A 303 -13.06 3.92 16.33
C ASP A 303 -12.89 2.46 16.83
N CYS A 304 -12.61 1.50 15.93
CA CYS A 304 -12.42 0.10 16.29
C CYS A 304 -11.05 -0.20 16.91
N PHE A 305 -10.10 0.73 16.86
CA PHE A 305 -8.81 0.57 17.53
C PHE A 305 -8.76 1.44 18.78
N SER A 306 -8.37 0.84 19.91
CA SER A 306 -8.14 1.62 21.14
C SER A 306 -7.05 2.65 20.89
N ASN A 307 -7.36 3.94 21.05
CA ASN A 307 -6.44 5.07 20.85
C ASN A 307 -5.13 4.99 21.68
N ASP A 308 -5.08 4.10 22.67
CA ASP A 308 -3.94 3.92 23.58
C ASP A 308 -2.83 3.01 23.02
N LYS A 309 -3.08 2.28 21.92
CA LYS A 309 -2.08 1.36 21.32
C LYS A 309 -1.53 1.91 20.02
N SER A 310 -0.21 1.81 19.86
CA SER A 310 0.43 2.10 18.57
C SER A 310 0.07 1.03 17.54
N ILE A 311 -0.28 1.44 16.33
CA ILE A 311 -0.57 0.53 15.22
C ILE A 311 0.73 0.12 14.51
N ASN A 312 0.97 -1.19 14.36
CA ASN A 312 2.08 -1.74 13.60
C ASN A 312 1.58 -2.46 12.35
N ILE A 313 1.79 -1.83 11.19
CA ILE A 313 1.31 -2.37 9.91
C ILE A 313 2.36 -3.23 9.23
N ASN A 314 1.87 -4.31 8.64
CA ASN A 314 2.57 -5.14 7.69
C ASN A 314 1.73 -5.35 6.42
N LEU A 315 2.39 -5.66 5.32
CA LEU A 315 1.76 -5.90 4.02
C LEU A 315 1.98 -7.34 3.62
N ALA A 316 0.96 -7.99 3.05
CA ALA A 316 1.08 -9.34 2.51
C ALA A 316 0.32 -9.52 1.20
N VAL A 317 0.70 -10.53 0.43
CA VAL A 317 -0.08 -11.04 -0.70
C VAL A 317 -0.56 -12.44 -0.35
N LEU A 318 -1.84 -12.69 -0.61
CA LEU A 318 -2.49 -13.99 -0.43
C LEU A 318 -2.73 -14.63 -1.81
N THR A 319 -2.40 -15.91 -1.93
CA THR A 319 -2.68 -16.73 -3.12
C THR A 319 -3.23 -18.07 -2.65
N ASP A 320 -4.37 -18.53 -3.17
CA ASP A 320 -4.97 -19.83 -2.82
C ASP A 320 -5.09 -20.10 -1.31
N GLY A 321 -5.49 -19.06 -0.56
CA GLY A 321 -5.70 -19.13 0.88
C GLY A 321 -4.41 -19.24 1.71
N ILE A 322 -3.24 -18.93 1.14
CA ILE A 322 -1.95 -18.90 1.85
C ILE A 322 -1.19 -17.59 1.58
N ILE A 323 -0.44 -17.11 2.57
CA ILE A 323 0.43 -15.94 2.37
C ILE A 323 1.66 -16.35 1.56
N THR A 324 1.85 -15.73 0.40
CA THR A 324 2.98 -16.01 -0.52
C THR A 324 4.06 -14.95 -0.46
N TRP A 325 3.71 -13.74 -0.01
CA TRP A 325 4.66 -12.65 0.20
C TRP A 325 4.28 -11.83 1.43
N VAL A 326 5.29 -11.34 2.15
CA VAL A 326 5.13 -10.42 3.27
C VAL A 326 6.27 -9.40 3.25
N LEU A 327 5.96 -8.15 3.56
CA LEU A 327 6.98 -7.09 3.65
C LEU A 327 7.93 -7.34 4.83
N LYS A 328 7.38 -7.60 6.02
CA LYS A 328 8.16 -7.89 7.24
C LYS A 328 7.87 -9.32 7.72
N GLY A 329 8.88 -10.17 7.74
CA GLY A 329 8.75 -11.54 8.28
C GLY A 329 8.99 -12.62 7.24
N ILE A 330 8.61 -13.86 7.56
CA ILE A 330 8.67 -15.01 6.65
C ILE A 330 7.22 -15.37 6.30
N PRO A 331 6.86 -15.57 5.01
CA PRO A 331 5.47 -15.79 4.61
C PRO A 331 4.76 -16.91 5.39
N ASP A 332 5.44 -18.03 5.63
CA ASP A 332 4.93 -19.18 6.38
C ASP A 332 4.71 -18.86 7.87
N GLU A 333 5.63 -18.11 8.50
CA GLU A 333 5.46 -17.62 9.88
C GLU A 333 4.24 -16.72 9.99
N THR A 334 4.13 -15.74 9.09
CA THR A 334 3.03 -14.78 9.10
C THR A 334 1.71 -15.48 8.83
N ASN A 335 1.67 -16.43 7.88
CA ASN A 335 0.48 -17.22 7.57
C ASN A 335 -0.07 -17.92 8.82
N ASN A 336 0.80 -18.69 9.47
CA ASN A 336 0.38 -19.50 10.60
C ASN A 336 0.13 -18.64 11.85
N SER A 337 0.90 -17.55 12.03
CA SER A 337 0.70 -16.60 13.12
C SER A 337 -0.66 -15.92 13.02
N VAL A 338 -1.03 -15.41 11.85
CA VAL A 338 -2.35 -14.78 11.65
C VAL A 338 -3.44 -15.81 11.90
N LEU A 339 -3.38 -16.97 11.25
CA LEU A 339 -4.39 -18.03 11.40
C LEU A 339 -4.57 -18.44 12.88
N SER A 340 -3.47 -18.56 13.63
CA SER A 340 -3.49 -19.03 15.01
C SER A 340 -3.90 -17.96 16.02
N THR A 341 -3.83 -16.67 15.68
CA THR A 341 -4.09 -15.57 16.62
C THR A 341 -5.25 -14.66 16.21
N TYR A 342 -5.83 -14.87 15.03
CA TYR A 342 -6.94 -14.10 14.49
C TYR A 342 -8.13 -14.03 15.46
N HIS A 343 -8.44 -15.14 16.14
CA HIS A 343 -9.56 -15.23 17.09
C HIS A 343 -9.33 -14.48 18.42
N LEU A 344 -8.12 -13.98 18.68
CA LEU A 344 -7.79 -13.23 19.90
C LEU A 344 -8.18 -11.75 19.81
N HIS A 345 -8.62 -11.29 18.64
CA HIS A 345 -8.92 -9.88 18.38
C HIS A 345 -10.28 -9.73 17.71
N THR A 346 -10.88 -8.53 17.81
CA THR A 346 -12.07 -8.18 17.03
C THR A 346 -11.69 -7.98 15.57
N GLN A 347 -12.45 -8.59 14.66
CA GLN A 347 -12.12 -8.62 13.23
C GLN A 347 -13.24 -7.98 12.41
N ASN A 348 -12.84 -7.22 11.39
CA ASN A 348 -13.76 -6.54 10.46
C ASN A 348 -13.90 -7.27 9.12
N HIS A 349 -13.01 -8.22 8.83
CA HIS A 349 -13.00 -9.00 7.60
C HIS A 349 -12.93 -10.48 7.93
N PRO A 350 -13.69 -11.36 7.23
CA PRO A 350 -13.55 -12.80 7.40
C PRO A 350 -12.14 -13.24 7.05
N LEU A 351 -11.64 -14.26 7.75
CA LEU A 351 -10.31 -14.80 7.51
C LEU A 351 -10.27 -15.56 6.19
N GLU A 352 -9.42 -15.12 5.26
CA GLU A 352 -9.23 -15.77 3.95
C GLU A 352 -8.09 -16.79 3.95
N ILE A 353 -7.25 -16.79 4.99
CA ILE A 353 -6.23 -17.82 5.19
C ILE A 353 -6.93 -19.14 5.54
N GLN A 354 -6.70 -20.16 4.73
CA GLN A 354 -7.47 -21.41 4.80
C GLN A 354 -6.77 -22.53 5.58
N ARG A 355 -5.45 -22.48 5.70
CA ARG A 355 -4.66 -23.58 6.25
C ARG A 355 -3.31 -23.12 6.81
N LEU A 356 -2.79 -23.92 7.73
CA LEU A 356 -1.39 -23.85 8.14
C LEU A 356 -0.49 -24.31 6.99
N VAL A 357 0.71 -23.75 6.93
CA VAL A 357 1.76 -24.13 5.97
C VAL A 357 2.97 -24.69 6.72
N SER A 358 3.76 -25.53 6.05
CA SER A 358 4.99 -26.07 6.63
C SER A 358 5.99 -24.96 6.93
N ARG A 359 6.67 -25.04 8.07
CA ARG A 359 7.65 -24.04 8.47
C ARG A 359 9.01 -24.25 7.84
N ASP A 360 9.59 -23.16 7.36
CA ASP A 360 10.99 -23.06 6.97
C ASP A 360 11.84 -22.81 8.24
N LEU A 361 12.14 -23.92 8.93
CA LEU A 361 12.92 -23.92 10.17
C LEU A 361 14.27 -23.20 10.02
N GLU A 362 14.95 -23.41 8.89
CA GLU A 362 16.25 -22.82 8.63
C GLU A 362 16.17 -21.29 8.55
N LYS A 363 15.20 -20.75 7.80
CA LYS A 363 14.97 -19.30 7.76
C LYS A 363 14.57 -18.75 9.14
N LYS A 364 13.79 -19.49 9.93
CA LYS A 364 13.44 -19.09 11.30
C LYS A 364 14.69 -18.98 12.18
N ILE A 365 15.60 -19.97 12.15
CA ILE A 365 16.86 -19.93 12.89
C ILE A 365 17.70 -18.71 12.50
N ILE A 366 17.89 -18.49 11.19
CA ILE A 366 18.68 -17.37 10.66
C ILE A 366 18.10 -16.03 11.14
N ARG A 367 16.78 -15.85 11.04
CA ARG A 367 16.11 -14.61 11.44
C ARG A 367 16.10 -14.41 12.96
N ALA A 368 15.89 -15.46 13.74
CA ALA A 368 15.91 -15.39 15.20
C ALA A 368 17.30 -14.99 15.71
N THR A 369 18.36 -15.64 15.20
CA THR A 369 19.75 -15.28 15.54
C THR A 369 20.05 -13.82 15.14
N ARG A 370 19.63 -13.39 13.94
CA ARG A 370 19.77 -12.01 13.49
C ARG A 370 19.04 -11.03 14.40
N ALA A 371 17.80 -11.34 14.79
CA ALA A 371 16.98 -10.48 15.64
C ALA A 371 17.61 -10.30 17.03
N ILE A 372 18.12 -11.38 17.62
CA ILE A 372 18.87 -11.38 18.89
C ILE A 372 20.11 -10.48 18.75
N LEU A 373 20.98 -10.75 17.78
CA LEU A 373 22.20 -9.97 17.55
C LEU A 373 21.91 -8.49 17.27
N SER A 374 20.81 -8.18 16.56
CA SER A 374 20.45 -6.80 16.26
C SER A 374 20.22 -5.98 17.54
N GLN A 375 19.65 -6.58 18.59
CA GLN A 375 19.53 -5.92 19.89
C GLN A 375 20.89 -5.73 20.56
N LEU A 376 21.81 -6.69 20.41
CA LEU A 376 23.15 -6.64 20.99
C LEU A 376 24.07 -5.62 20.33
N THR A 377 23.70 -5.05 19.17
CA THR A 377 24.42 -3.90 18.59
C THR A 377 24.40 -2.66 19.47
N LYS A 378 23.57 -2.66 20.51
CA LYS A 378 23.42 -1.58 21.49
C LYS A 378 24.33 -1.73 22.73
N SER A 379 25.07 -2.84 22.85
CA SER A 379 26.03 -3.12 23.93
C SER A 379 27.47 -2.76 23.55
N GLU A 380 28.42 -2.99 24.46
CA GLU A 380 29.85 -2.93 24.18
C GLU A 380 30.33 -3.94 23.12
N GLN A 381 29.56 -5.01 22.86
CA GLN A 381 29.86 -6.00 21.82
C GLN A 381 29.55 -5.53 20.39
N ARG A 382 29.10 -4.27 20.23
CA ARG A 382 28.62 -3.68 18.97
C ARG A 382 29.51 -3.94 17.76
N HIS A 383 30.83 -3.80 17.88
CA HIS A 383 31.74 -3.96 16.75
C HIS A 383 31.72 -5.40 16.21
N ASN A 384 31.90 -6.38 17.10
CA ASN A 384 31.87 -7.80 16.75
C ASN A 384 30.50 -8.19 16.15
N VAL A 385 29.42 -7.83 16.85
CA VAL A 385 28.04 -8.12 16.44
C VAL A 385 27.71 -7.52 15.06
N LYS A 386 28.12 -6.27 14.79
CA LYS A 386 27.88 -5.65 13.47
C LYS A 386 28.63 -6.35 12.35
N ASN A 387 29.85 -6.78 12.59
CA ASN A 387 30.63 -7.50 11.59
C ASN A 387 29.97 -8.86 11.26
N ALA A 388 29.50 -9.58 12.28
CA ALA A 388 28.75 -10.82 12.09
C ALA A 388 27.42 -10.62 11.35
N LEU A 389 26.67 -9.56 11.65
CA LEU A 389 25.42 -9.23 10.94
C LEU A 389 25.66 -8.92 9.45
N LYS A 390 26.75 -8.21 9.13
CA LYS A 390 27.15 -7.86 7.75
C LYS A 390 27.62 -9.06 6.93
N ALA A 391 28.29 -10.02 7.56
CA ALA A 391 28.85 -11.17 6.86
C ALA A 391 27.79 -12.14 6.29
N ASN A 392 26.53 -11.97 6.70
CA ASN A 392 25.36 -12.67 6.17
C ASN A 392 25.39 -14.20 6.24
N LYS A 393 26.20 -14.76 7.13
CA LYS A 393 26.41 -16.20 7.32
C LYS A 393 26.03 -16.62 8.74
N LEU A 394 25.22 -17.67 8.87
CA LEU A 394 24.69 -18.11 10.15
C LEU A 394 25.80 -18.49 11.15
N TYR A 395 26.83 -19.22 10.74
CA TYR A 395 27.91 -19.63 11.65
C TYR A 395 28.66 -18.42 12.25
N LEU A 396 28.94 -17.38 11.46
CA LEU A 396 29.60 -16.16 11.97
C LEU A 396 28.72 -15.41 12.97
N ARG A 397 27.40 -15.46 12.80
CA ARG A 397 26.43 -14.92 13.74
C ARG A 397 26.42 -15.71 15.06
N LEU A 398 26.48 -17.03 14.99
CA LEU A 398 26.58 -17.88 16.18
C LEU A 398 27.92 -17.70 16.90
N ASP A 399 29.04 -17.63 16.17
CA ASP A 399 30.36 -17.38 16.74
C ASP A 399 30.41 -16.05 17.51
N ALA A 400 29.69 -15.02 17.02
CA ALA A 400 29.55 -13.75 17.72
C ALA A 400 28.60 -13.82 18.93
N LEU A 401 27.55 -14.64 18.88
CA LEU A 401 26.57 -14.80 19.96
C LEU A 401 27.07 -15.68 21.11
N LYS A 402 27.87 -16.70 20.80
CA LYS A 402 28.37 -17.71 21.72
C LYS A 402 29.07 -17.13 22.96
N PRO A 403 30.08 -16.24 22.84
CA PRO A 403 30.82 -15.74 24.01
C PRO A 403 30.03 -14.71 24.85
N ILE A 404 28.85 -14.28 24.42
CA ILE A 404 28.12 -13.20 25.09
C ILE A 404 27.47 -13.70 26.39
N CYS A 405 27.85 -13.13 27.53
CA CYS A 405 27.18 -13.32 28.82
C CYS A 405 26.24 -12.13 29.08
N PHE A 406 24.91 -12.34 29.11
CA PHE A 406 23.95 -11.24 29.24
C PHE A 406 24.04 -10.51 30.58
N GLN A 407 24.47 -11.21 31.64
CA GLN A 407 24.67 -10.61 32.96
C GLN A 407 25.83 -9.60 33.00
N GLU A 408 26.82 -9.78 32.12
CA GLU A 408 28.02 -8.93 32.06
C GLU A 408 27.87 -7.78 31.06
N LEU A 409 26.79 -7.78 30.25
CA LEU A 409 26.59 -6.76 29.23
C LEU A 409 26.25 -5.41 29.85
N ASN A 410 26.98 -4.38 29.42
CA ASN A 410 26.66 -3.01 29.74
C ASN A 410 25.82 -2.40 28.61
N PHE A 411 24.50 -2.47 28.79
CA PHE A 411 23.57 -1.76 27.93
C PHE A 411 23.63 -0.27 28.25
N LYS A 412 24.13 0.53 27.29
CA LYS A 412 24.14 2.01 27.39
C LYS A 412 22.73 2.64 27.31
N GLN A 413 21.67 1.86 27.43
CA GLN A 413 20.29 2.27 27.21
C GLN A 413 19.55 2.47 28.54
N SER A 414 18.36 3.05 28.45
CA SER A 414 17.47 3.13 29.61
C SER A 414 17.04 1.74 30.09
N GLU A 415 16.65 1.62 31.36
CA GLU A 415 16.09 0.39 31.93
C GLU A 415 14.88 -0.12 31.14
N LYS A 416 14.03 0.79 30.67
CA LYS A 416 12.88 0.48 29.81
C LYS A 416 13.30 -0.19 28.50
N ASP A 417 14.36 0.32 27.87
CA ASP A 417 14.89 -0.28 26.64
C ASP A 417 15.48 -1.66 26.89
N LEU A 418 16.14 -1.84 28.04
CA LEU A 418 16.69 -3.14 28.44
C LEU A 418 15.59 -4.19 28.58
N ILE A 419 14.49 -3.85 29.25
CA ILE A 419 13.32 -4.72 29.40
C ILE A 419 12.79 -5.14 28.02
N GLU A 420 12.67 -4.19 27.07
CA GLU A 420 12.21 -4.49 25.71
C GLU A 420 13.19 -5.35 24.91
N ILE A 421 14.50 -5.12 25.06
CA ILE A 421 15.56 -5.94 24.46
C ILE A 421 15.50 -7.38 24.97
N VAL A 422 15.47 -7.55 26.29
CA VAL A 422 15.47 -8.85 26.97
C VAL A 422 14.21 -9.63 26.64
N LYS A 423 13.03 -8.97 26.66
CA LYS A 423 11.76 -9.55 26.21
C LYS A 423 11.85 -10.08 24.78
N LEU A 424 12.40 -9.30 23.85
CA LEU A 424 12.53 -9.72 22.45
C LEU A 424 13.47 -10.93 22.31
N ILE A 425 14.62 -10.91 23.00
CA ILE A 425 15.57 -12.04 23.00
C ILE A 425 14.89 -13.30 23.54
N ALA A 426 14.25 -13.22 24.71
CA ALA A 426 13.52 -14.32 25.33
C ALA A 426 12.46 -14.90 24.41
N PHE A 427 11.68 -14.04 23.74
CA PHE A 427 10.65 -14.47 22.80
C PHE A 427 11.24 -15.21 21.60
N GLN A 428 12.31 -14.68 20.99
CA GLN A 428 12.97 -15.34 19.86
C GLN A 428 13.59 -16.69 20.23
N LEU A 429 14.21 -16.78 21.42
CA LEU A 429 14.78 -18.03 21.93
C LEU A 429 13.67 -19.08 22.12
N GLY A 430 12.63 -18.75 22.88
CA GLY A 430 11.57 -19.70 23.19
C GLY A 430 10.80 -20.18 21.96
N GLN A 431 10.43 -19.28 21.04
CA GLN A 431 9.78 -19.66 19.78
C GLN A 431 10.64 -20.61 18.95
N THR A 432 11.93 -20.31 18.82
CA THR A 432 12.81 -21.06 17.92
C THR A 432 13.19 -22.40 18.53
N MET A 433 13.45 -22.47 19.84
CA MET A 433 13.74 -23.73 20.53
C MET A 433 12.54 -24.69 20.51
N ALA A 434 11.31 -24.19 20.71
CA ALA A 434 10.10 -25.00 20.58
C ALA A 434 9.94 -25.59 19.17
N LEU A 435 10.25 -24.78 18.15
CA LEU A 435 10.21 -25.24 16.76
C LEU A 435 11.30 -26.30 16.47
N ILE A 436 12.53 -26.11 16.97
CA ILE A 436 13.63 -27.07 16.77
C ILE A 436 13.33 -28.42 17.43
N ASN A 437 12.89 -28.40 18.70
CA ASN A 437 12.78 -29.63 19.50
C ASN A 437 11.50 -30.42 19.24
N GLU A 438 10.38 -29.72 19.06
CA GLU A 438 9.04 -30.33 19.05
C GLU A 438 8.28 -30.05 17.75
N ASN A 439 8.88 -29.32 16.81
CA ASN A 439 8.17 -28.77 15.64
C ASN A 439 6.91 -27.99 16.05
N ARG A 440 6.98 -27.30 17.19
CA ARG A 440 5.86 -26.57 17.80
C ARG A 440 5.98 -25.08 17.56
N GLU A 441 4.93 -24.48 17.03
CA GLU A 441 4.84 -23.04 16.81
C GLU A 441 4.17 -22.34 17.99
N LEU A 442 4.79 -21.24 18.43
CA LEU A 442 4.32 -20.41 19.53
C LEU A 442 4.26 -18.96 19.03
N TYR A 443 3.11 -18.29 19.12
CA TYR A 443 2.91 -16.93 18.59
C TYR A 443 2.62 -15.88 19.66
N THR A 444 2.27 -16.30 20.88
CA THR A 444 1.99 -15.39 21.99
C THR A 444 3.02 -15.50 23.09
N LYS A 445 3.18 -14.41 23.86
CA LYS A 445 4.09 -14.39 25.01
C LYS A 445 3.69 -15.43 26.06
N THR A 446 2.39 -15.64 26.24
CA THR A 446 1.83 -16.63 27.15
C THR A 446 2.22 -18.05 26.70
N GLN A 447 2.07 -18.37 25.42
CA GLN A 447 2.47 -19.68 24.88
C GLN A 447 3.96 -19.97 25.09
N VAL A 448 4.83 -18.98 24.90
CA VAL A 448 6.27 -19.15 25.14
C VAL A 448 6.57 -19.32 26.63
N ALA A 449 5.91 -18.56 27.51
CA ALA A 449 6.08 -18.68 28.95
C ALA A 449 5.54 -20.01 29.53
N GLU A 450 4.52 -20.59 28.90
CA GLU A 450 3.99 -21.91 29.25
C GLU A 450 4.91 -23.04 28.76
N TYR A 451 5.51 -22.87 27.59
CA TYR A 451 6.47 -23.83 27.04
C TYR A 451 7.77 -23.88 27.85
N ASP A 452 8.35 -22.72 28.17
CA ASP A 452 9.54 -22.61 29.02
C ASP A 452 9.32 -21.56 30.11
N SER A 453 8.97 -22.04 31.30
CA SER A 453 8.67 -21.19 32.46
C SER A 453 9.84 -20.31 32.90
N ARG A 454 11.09 -20.67 32.54
CA ARG A 454 12.29 -19.86 32.82
C ARG A 454 12.25 -18.53 32.07
N LEU A 455 11.54 -18.46 30.94
CA LEU A 455 11.40 -17.26 30.10
C LEU A 455 10.31 -16.29 30.57
N ARG A 456 9.42 -16.72 31.47
CA ARG A 456 8.21 -15.97 31.88
C ARG A 456 8.54 -14.56 32.37
N GLN A 457 9.53 -14.43 33.25
CA GLN A 457 9.93 -13.14 33.85
C GLN A 457 10.29 -12.08 32.81
N TYR A 458 10.93 -12.47 31.70
CA TYR A 458 11.31 -11.55 30.63
C TYR A 458 10.12 -11.17 29.75
N LEU A 459 9.27 -12.15 29.45
CA LEU A 459 8.10 -11.96 28.58
C LEU A 459 7.02 -11.10 29.23
N MET A 460 6.89 -11.20 30.56
CA MET A 460 5.96 -10.43 31.37
C MET A 460 6.55 -9.12 31.90
N ARG A 461 7.80 -8.80 31.54
CA ARG A 461 8.49 -7.55 31.91
C ARG A 461 8.62 -7.35 33.41
N GLU A 462 8.93 -8.42 34.14
CA GLU A 462 9.17 -8.33 35.57
C GLU A 462 10.43 -7.47 35.83
N PRO A 463 10.39 -6.50 36.75
CA PRO A 463 11.50 -5.55 36.97
C PRO A 463 12.82 -6.23 37.36
N THR A 464 12.75 -7.34 38.10
CA THR A 464 13.91 -8.08 38.59
C THR A 464 14.11 -9.35 37.77
N CYS A 465 14.64 -9.22 36.56
CA CYS A 465 14.88 -10.36 35.70
C CYS A 465 16.31 -10.91 35.86
N ASN A 466 16.45 -12.23 35.99
CA ASN A 466 17.74 -12.90 36.14
C ASN A 466 18.43 -13.08 34.78
N LEU A 467 19.41 -12.23 34.42
CA LEU A 467 20.12 -12.35 33.13
C LEU A 467 21.07 -13.55 33.01
N GLU A 468 21.46 -14.17 34.13
CA GLU A 468 22.24 -15.41 34.13
C GLU A 468 21.42 -16.55 33.52
N MET A 469 20.16 -16.68 33.93
CA MET A 469 19.24 -17.69 33.39
C MET A 469 19.00 -17.49 31.88
N LEU A 470 18.84 -16.24 31.42
CA LEU A 470 18.72 -15.97 29.99
C LEU A 470 19.99 -16.34 29.22
N THR A 471 21.16 -16.18 29.84
CA THR A 471 22.45 -16.60 29.26
C THR A 471 22.52 -18.12 29.11
N GLN A 472 22.05 -18.86 30.12
CA GLN A 472 21.97 -20.33 30.07
C GLN A 472 21.05 -20.79 28.92
N ILE A 473 19.85 -20.22 28.80
CA ILE A 473 18.91 -20.56 27.72
C ILE A 473 19.49 -20.22 26.34
N LYS A 474 20.18 -19.08 26.21
CA LYS A 474 20.90 -18.73 24.98
C LYS A 474 22.01 -19.74 24.65
N ASN A 475 22.73 -20.25 25.64
CA ASN A 475 23.74 -21.29 25.40
C ASN A 475 23.12 -22.60 24.92
N GLU A 476 21.98 -23.00 25.49
CA GLU A 476 21.19 -24.15 25.01
C GLU A 476 20.79 -23.95 23.54
N TYR A 477 20.25 -22.78 23.20
CA TYR A 477 19.90 -22.42 21.83
C TYR A 477 21.09 -22.52 20.85
N VAL A 478 22.25 -21.98 21.22
CA VAL A 478 23.46 -22.08 20.38
C VAL A 478 23.89 -23.53 20.20
N ALA A 479 23.90 -24.33 21.28
CA ALA A 479 24.26 -25.74 21.24
C ALA A 479 23.30 -26.56 20.35
N MET A 480 22.00 -26.27 20.38
CA MET A 480 21.01 -26.91 19.51
C MET A 480 21.33 -26.68 18.02
N ILE A 481 21.65 -25.44 17.64
CA ILE A 481 21.97 -25.13 16.24
C ILE A 481 23.32 -25.72 15.83
N GLU A 482 24.32 -25.69 16.72
CA GLU A 482 25.61 -26.35 16.47
C GLU A 482 25.42 -27.87 16.26
N HIS A 483 24.53 -28.51 17.00
CA HIS A 483 24.17 -29.91 16.77
C HIS A 483 23.49 -30.10 15.41
N MET A 484 22.59 -29.20 15.02
CA MET A 484 21.99 -29.23 13.68
C MET A 484 23.02 -29.07 12.57
N PHE A 485 24.11 -28.31 12.74
CA PHE A 485 25.18 -28.23 11.74
C PHE A 485 25.90 -29.57 11.52
N VAL A 486 25.92 -30.45 12.51
CA VAL A 486 26.47 -31.80 12.34
C VAL A 486 25.52 -32.66 11.50
N GLN A 487 24.21 -32.52 11.71
CA GLN A 487 23.18 -33.26 10.99
C GLN A 487 22.93 -32.73 9.57
N LEU A 488 23.03 -31.41 9.38
CA LEU A 488 22.73 -30.66 8.16
C LEU A 488 23.86 -29.65 7.88
N PRO A 489 25.01 -30.10 7.35
CA PRO A 489 26.17 -29.24 7.13
C PRO A 489 25.90 -28.03 6.22
N GLU A 490 24.94 -28.14 5.30
CA GLU A 490 24.51 -27.07 4.40
C GLU A 490 23.90 -25.88 5.14
N LEU A 491 23.22 -26.10 6.27
CA LEU A 491 22.66 -25.05 7.10
C LEU A 491 23.75 -24.09 7.60
N ARG A 492 24.95 -24.62 7.85
CA ARG A 492 26.11 -23.84 8.31
C ARG A 492 26.49 -22.76 7.30
N MET A 493 26.42 -23.08 6.01
CA MET A 493 26.85 -22.20 4.93
C MET A 493 25.72 -21.34 4.37
N LYS A 494 24.49 -21.52 4.86
CA LYS A 494 23.32 -20.84 4.32
C LYS A 494 23.40 -19.33 4.55
N GLU A 495 23.26 -18.60 3.46
CA GLU A 495 23.20 -17.15 3.46
C GLU A 495 21.74 -16.68 3.56
N GLU A 496 21.52 -15.54 4.22
CA GLU A 496 20.21 -14.93 4.25
C GLU A 496 19.98 -14.19 2.93
N VAL A 497 19.10 -14.70 2.07
CA VAL A 497 18.63 -13.93 0.92
C VAL A 497 17.67 -12.86 1.45
N LEU A 498 18.16 -11.63 1.61
CA LEU A 498 17.32 -10.50 1.99
C LEU A 498 16.45 -10.13 0.78
N VAL A 499 15.14 -10.11 0.97
CA VAL A 499 14.12 -9.80 -0.08
C VAL A 499 14.10 -8.30 -0.41
N THR A 500 15.16 -7.55 -0.12
CA THR A 500 15.17 -6.08 -0.19
C THR A 500 16.26 -5.51 -1.10
N ASP A 501 16.70 -6.27 -2.10
CA ASP A 501 17.37 -5.69 -3.27
C ASP A 501 16.32 -5.25 -4.30
#